data_AF-A0A484AYY1-F1
#
_entry.id   AF-A0A484AYY1-F1
#
_cell.length_a   1.000
_cell.length_b   1.000
_cell.length_c   1.000
_cell.angle_alpha   90.00
_cell.angle_beta   90.00
_cell.angle_gamma   90.00
#
_symmetry.space_group_name_H-M   'P 1'
#
loop_
_entity.id
_entity.type
_entity.pdbx_description
1 polymer ?
#
loop_
_entity_poly.entity_id
_entity_poly.type
_entity_poly.pdbx_seq_one_letter_code
_entity_poly.pdbx_strand_id
1 'polypeptide(L)'
;MEPAGEECILKDGAVDTKTDGQHNITKVLKSDFDAKYNILDISTPLNNFLSAHYKRSYAYYSLLNILPVVLTKVIDSITKDKNEIVTQFGENARDELKIIIGLISRLKYELQTDKPFQNFTEPDRESWNNFLAELPAKANSFYQACLMHTECYMYRKLYSFVEDSIFLKQFDYFAKIKQDTLDSCQDDIVSLAKYTRRTENTFDAFDELLKINLWSTRNDLSKNENGLSFNMNVLEDVTATDSHILINDAFDIWQCLNSRRSKKQCVDFVLADVGYELFADFILAEYIIEKGFAAKVRFHAKACPWFVSNTTRRDFEMTLQYLSKHSDYNLSLVGNKFLQFMDEGKFELAPVSTFWTGPHAFHW
;
A
#
# COMPACT_ATOMS: atom_id res chain seq x y z
N MET A 1 -70.79 -18.91 -6.84
CA MET A 1 -71.27 -17.64 -6.23
C MET A 1 -70.23 -16.59 -6.53
N GLU A 2 -70.51 -15.76 -7.51
CA GLU A 2 -69.94 -14.41 -7.64
C GLU A 2 -70.59 -13.50 -6.56
N PRO A 3 -70.00 -12.36 -6.17
CA PRO A 3 -69.95 -11.15 -7.03
C PRO A 3 -68.58 -10.44 -7.06
N ALA A 4 -68.25 -9.78 -8.19
CA ALA A 4 -68.22 -8.32 -8.44
C ALA A 4 -67.54 -7.47 -7.33
N GLY A 5 -66.63 -6.55 -7.57
CA GLY A 5 -66.23 -5.78 -8.76
C GLY A 5 -66.01 -4.33 -8.30
N GLU A 6 -64.89 -3.70 -8.66
CA GLU A 6 -64.78 -2.24 -8.82
C GLU A 6 -63.43 -1.87 -9.45
N GLU A 7 -63.48 -1.47 -10.71
CA GLU A 7 -62.46 -0.65 -11.37
C GLU A 7 -62.58 0.80 -10.87
N CYS A 8 -61.44 1.47 -10.69
CA CYS A 8 -61.40 2.93 -10.75
C CYS A 8 -60.13 3.34 -11.52
N ILE A 9 -60.35 3.82 -12.74
CA ILE A 9 -59.33 4.43 -13.61
C ILE A 9 -59.25 5.91 -13.25
N LEU A 10 -58.06 6.42 -12.91
CA LEU A 10 -57.66 7.79 -13.21
C LEU A 10 -56.18 7.83 -13.63
N LYS A 11 -55.97 8.32 -14.85
CA LYS A 11 -54.69 8.73 -15.41
C LYS A 11 -54.24 10.03 -14.72
N ASP A 12 -52.93 10.14 -14.48
CA ASP A 12 -52.09 11.35 -14.63
C ASP A 12 -50.66 10.88 -14.29
N GLY A 13 -49.66 10.93 -15.17
CA GLY A 13 -49.24 12.12 -15.89
C GLY A 13 -48.15 12.86 -15.11
N ALA A 14 -47.07 12.18 -14.70
CA ALA A 14 -45.87 12.85 -14.20
C ALA A 14 -44.62 12.10 -14.70
N VAL A 15 -44.07 12.58 -15.81
CA VAL A 15 -42.72 12.24 -16.25
C VAL A 15 -41.75 12.75 -15.20
N ASP A 16 -41.08 11.81 -14.53
CA ASP A 16 -40.02 12.09 -13.56
C ASP A 16 -38.79 12.61 -14.32
N THR A 17 -38.80 13.91 -14.64
CA THR A 17 -37.82 14.61 -15.48
C THR A 17 -36.54 15.00 -14.74
N LYS A 18 -36.40 14.65 -13.45
CA LYS A 18 -35.27 15.09 -12.62
C LYS A 18 -34.07 14.15 -12.61
N THR A 19 -34.24 12.86 -12.87
CA THR A 19 -33.13 11.89 -12.91
C THR A 19 -32.40 11.87 -14.25
N ASP A 20 -33.12 12.07 -15.35
CA ASP A 20 -32.56 12.01 -16.71
C ASP A 20 -31.65 13.22 -17.01
N GLY A 21 -31.99 14.41 -16.51
CA GLY A 21 -31.18 15.61 -16.65
C GLY A 21 -29.82 15.52 -15.94
N GLN A 22 -29.77 14.95 -14.73
CA GLN A 22 -28.55 14.87 -13.93
C GLN A 22 -27.58 13.78 -14.46
N HIS A 23 -28.14 12.68 -14.97
CA HIS A 23 -27.39 11.64 -15.65
C HIS A 23 -26.84 12.13 -17.00
N ASN A 24 -27.64 12.87 -17.77
CA ASN A 24 -27.18 13.50 -19.02
C ASN A 24 -26.12 14.57 -18.79
N ILE A 25 -26.26 15.44 -17.77
CA ILE A 25 -25.24 16.44 -17.42
C ILE A 25 -23.93 15.76 -17.00
N THR A 26 -23.99 14.71 -16.18
CA THR A 26 -22.78 13.99 -15.76
C THR A 26 -22.10 13.28 -16.94
N LYS A 27 -22.89 12.74 -17.87
CA LYS A 27 -22.38 12.10 -19.08
C LYS A 27 -21.73 13.12 -20.04
N VAL A 28 -22.35 14.30 -20.21
CA VAL A 28 -21.80 15.40 -21.02
C VAL A 28 -20.54 15.98 -20.39
N LEU A 29 -20.53 16.24 -19.08
CA LEU A 29 -19.33 16.71 -18.37
C LEU A 29 -18.18 15.69 -18.43
N LYS A 30 -18.49 14.39 -18.37
CA LYS A 30 -17.49 13.32 -18.57
C LYS A 30 -16.97 13.27 -20.00
N SER A 31 -17.82 13.46 -21.02
CA SER A 31 -17.34 13.54 -22.40
C SER A 31 -16.46 14.76 -22.66
N ASP A 32 -16.77 15.90 -22.03
CA ASP A 32 -15.97 17.12 -22.13
C ASP A 32 -14.61 16.96 -21.42
N PHE A 33 -14.61 16.29 -20.26
CA PHE A 33 -13.38 15.94 -19.54
C PHE A 33 -12.49 15.00 -20.36
N ASP A 34 -13.07 13.91 -20.88
CA ASP A 34 -12.32 12.93 -21.65
C ASP A 34 -11.74 13.55 -22.93
N ALA A 35 -12.51 14.39 -23.62
CA ALA A 35 -12.04 15.13 -24.80
C ALA A 35 -10.92 16.13 -24.44
N LYS A 36 -11.06 16.85 -23.32
CA LYS A 36 -10.07 17.83 -22.86
C LYS A 36 -8.70 17.21 -22.59
N TYR A 37 -8.66 16.02 -22.01
CA TYR A 37 -7.41 15.35 -21.63
C TYR A 37 -7.04 14.18 -22.54
N ASN A 38 -7.70 14.07 -23.70
CA ASN A 38 -7.46 13.01 -24.69
C ASN A 38 -7.52 11.60 -24.07
N ILE A 39 -8.56 11.32 -23.30
CA ILE A 39 -8.82 10.01 -22.69
C ILE A 39 -9.61 9.14 -23.68
N LEU A 40 -9.17 7.90 -23.87
CA LEU A 40 -9.81 6.94 -24.75
C LEU A 40 -10.72 5.99 -23.94
N ASP A 41 -11.99 5.86 -24.36
CA ASP A 41 -12.95 4.92 -23.76
C ASP A 41 -12.75 3.48 -24.27
N ILE A 42 -11.57 2.92 -23.98
CA ILE A 42 -11.17 1.56 -24.31
C ILE A 42 -10.46 0.91 -23.13
N SER A 43 -10.35 -0.42 -23.15
CA SER A 43 -9.43 -1.15 -22.30
C SER A 43 -7.99 -0.89 -22.73
N THR A 44 -7.03 -1.03 -21.81
CA THR A 44 -5.61 -0.95 -22.13
C THR A 44 -5.28 -1.95 -23.23
N PRO A 45 -4.76 -1.51 -24.38
CA PRO A 45 -4.37 -2.41 -25.45
C PRO A 45 -3.27 -3.37 -24.99
N LEU A 46 -3.23 -4.56 -25.59
CA LEU A 46 -2.19 -5.54 -25.32
C LEU A 46 -0.81 -4.93 -25.62
N ASN A 47 0.17 -5.22 -24.75
CA ASN A 47 1.55 -4.71 -24.81
C ASN A 47 1.70 -3.19 -24.63
N ASN A 48 0.63 -2.46 -24.28
CA ASN A 48 0.74 -1.07 -23.87
C ASN A 48 0.87 -0.98 -22.35
N PHE A 49 1.59 0.05 -21.89
CA PHE A 49 1.62 0.37 -20.47
C PHE A 49 0.23 0.72 -19.95
N LEU A 50 -0.07 0.24 -18.75
CA LEU A 50 -1.27 0.63 -18.00
C LEU A 50 -1.18 2.12 -17.68
N SER A 51 -2.15 2.93 -18.12
CA SER A 51 -2.18 4.38 -17.88
C SER A 51 -3.62 4.89 -17.86
N ALA A 52 -3.84 6.07 -17.27
CA ALA A 52 -5.17 6.68 -17.24
C ALA A 52 -5.60 7.27 -18.59
N HIS A 53 -4.74 7.22 -19.60
CA HIS A 53 -5.14 7.47 -20.99
C HIS A 53 -6.27 6.51 -21.43
N TYR A 54 -6.34 5.31 -20.86
CA TYR A 54 -7.38 4.33 -21.14
C TYR A 54 -8.43 4.31 -20.02
N LYS A 55 -9.62 4.83 -20.30
CA LYS A 55 -10.70 5.03 -19.32
C LYS A 55 -11.15 3.75 -18.61
N ARG A 56 -11.10 2.60 -19.29
CA ARG A 56 -11.53 1.30 -18.73
C ARG A 56 -10.42 0.57 -17.97
N SER A 57 -9.27 1.23 -17.79
CA SER A 57 -8.15 0.67 -17.04
C SER A 57 -8.29 0.95 -15.54
N TYR A 58 -7.65 0.11 -14.73
CA TYR A 58 -7.49 0.38 -13.30
C TYR A 58 -6.69 1.67 -13.04
N ALA A 59 -5.74 2.02 -13.92
CA ALA A 59 -4.99 3.27 -13.77
C ALA A 59 -5.88 4.51 -13.82
N TYR A 60 -6.85 4.54 -14.74
CA TYR A 60 -7.83 5.63 -14.79
C TYR A 60 -8.62 5.72 -13.47
N TYR A 61 -9.07 4.58 -12.96
CA TYR A 61 -9.74 4.52 -11.66
C TYR A 61 -8.85 5.02 -10.51
N SER A 62 -7.61 4.53 -10.41
CA SER A 62 -6.64 4.91 -9.38
C SER A 62 -6.40 6.43 -9.37
N LEU A 63 -6.07 7.01 -10.53
CA LEU A 63 -5.69 8.43 -10.60
C LEU A 63 -6.85 9.40 -10.34
N LEU A 64 -8.09 8.99 -10.63
CA LEU A 64 -9.26 9.87 -10.49
C LEU A 64 -9.99 9.68 -9.16
N ASN A 65 -9.88 8.50 -8.55
CA ASN A 65 -10.68 8.15 -7.38
C ASN A 65 -9.82 7.80 -6.16
N ILE A 66 -8.63 7.23 -6.34
CA ILE A 66 -7.77 6.78 -5.21
C ILE A 66 -6.75 7.86 -4.86
N LEU A 67 -5.85 8.23 -5.78
CA LEU A 67 -4.74 9.14 -5.48
C LEU A 67 -5.21 10.53 -4.98
N PRO A 68 -6.27 11.15 -5.53
CA PRO A 68 -6.78 12.41 -4.99
C PRO A 68 -7.33 12.27 -3.58
N VAL A 69 -7.92 11.11 -3.24
CA VAL A 69 -8.42 10.82 -1.89
C VAL A 69 -7.25 10.63 -0.92
N VAL A 70 -6.18 9.95 -1.33
CA VAL A 70 -4.95 9.84 -0.52
C VAL A 70 -4.41 11.24 -0.16
N LEU A 71 -4.22 12.12 -1.15
CA LEU A 71 -3.75 13.49 -0.90
C LEU A 71 -4.70 14.29 0.01
N THR A 72 -6.02 14.08 -0.13
CA THR A 72 -7.03 14.71 0.72
C THR A 72 -6.93 14.21 2.16
N LYS A 73 -6.83 12.89 2.36
CA LYS A 73 -6.66 12.29 3.71
C LYS A 73 -5.39 12.78 4.39
N VAL A 74 -4.30 12.99 3.65
CA VAL A 74 -3.07 13.58 4.19
C VAL A 74 -3.31 15.03 4.64
N ILE A 75 -3.95 15.86 3.82
CA ILE A 75 -4.32 17.24 4.20
C ILE A 75 -5.19 17.24 5.46
N ASP A 76 -6.20 16.38 5.49
CA ASP A 76 -7.15 16.28 6.60
C ASP A 76 -6.45 15.85 7.89
N SER A 77 -5.57 14.84 7.83
CA SER A 77 -4.78 14.38 8.97
C SER A 77 -3.87 15.49 9.51
N ILE A 78 -3.09 16.14 8.64
CA ILE A 78 -2.21 17.25 9.03
C ILE A 78 -3.01 18.41 9.65
N THR A 79 -4.19 18.71 9.10
CA THR A 79 -5.05 19.79 9.60
C THR A 79 -5.66 19.46 10.95
N LYS A 80 -6.18 18.23 11.11
CA LYS A 80 -6.79 17.74 12.35
C LYS A 80 -5.77 17.67 13.49
N ASP A 81 -4.59 17.13 13.20
CA ASP A 81 -3.56 16.84 14.21
C ASP A 81 -2.54 18.00 14.34
N LYS A 82 -2.81 19.15 13.73
CA LYS A 82 -1.91 20.31 13.69
C LYS A 82 -1.32 20.69 15.05
N ASN A 83 -2.13 20.72 16.11
CA ASN A 83 -1.65 21.12 17.43
C ASN A 83 -0.74 20.05 18.05
N GLU A 84 -1.00 18.77 17.79
CA GLU A 84 -0.15 17.66 18.22
C GLU A 84 1.20 17.71 17.51
N ILE A 85 1.18 17.91 16.19
CA ILE A 85 2.39 18.04 15.37
C ILE A 85 3.22 19.26 15.83
N VAL A 86 2.59 20.40 16.07
CA VAL A 86 3.29 21.60 16.59
C VAL A 86 3.85 21.36 18.00
N THR A 87 3.17 20.58 18.84
CA THR A 87 3.72 20.19 20.15
C THR A 87 4.98 19.34 20.00
N GLN A 88 5.00 18.44 19.01
CA GLN A 88 6.13 17.54 18.76
C GLN A 88 7.33 18.25 18.09
N PHE A 89 7.09 19.12 17.12
CA PHE A 89 8.12 19.72 16.26
C PHE A 89 8.40 21.20 16.55
N GLY A 90 7.65 21.83 17.48
CA GLY A 90 7.79 23.22 17.90
C GLY A 90 6.92 24.21 17.11
N GLU A 91 6.71 25.41 17.68
CA GLU A 91 5.82 26.43 17.09
C GLU A 91 6.20 26.87 15.68
N ASN A 92 7.49 26.84 15.33
CA ASN A 92 7.94 27.19 13.97
C ASN A 92 7.42 26.20 12.90
N ALA A 93 7.08 24.96 13.27
CA ALA A 93 6.48 24.00 12.35
C ALA A 93 5.08 24.45 11.87
N ARG A 94 4.39 25.31 12.64
CA ARG A 94 3.02 25.75 12.34
C ARG A 94 2.89 26.43 10.98
N ASP A 95 3.87 27.23 10.59
CA ASP A 95 3.86 27.93 9.30
C ASP A 95 4.31 27.02 8.16
N GLU A 96 5.27 26.11 8.39
CA GLU A 96 5.63 25.08 7.41
C GLU A 96 4.46 24.14 7.11
N LEU A 97 3.66 23.75 8.11
CA LEU A 97 2.46 22.92 7.89
C LEU A 97 1.47 23.62 6.93
N LYS A 98 1.28 24.93 7.04
CA LYS A 98 0.41 25.68 6.11
C LYS A 98 0.96 25.65 4.69
N ILE A 99 2.28 25.81 4.54
CA ILE A 99 2.96 25.75 3.24
C ILE A 99 2.81 24.35 2.64
N ILE A 100 3.08 23.30 3.41
CA ILE A 100 2.94 21.90 2.99
C ILE A 100 1.50 21.59 2.56
N ILE A 101 0.48 21.99 3.34
CA ILE A 101 -0.94 21.82 2.93
C ILE A 101 -1.21 22.50 1.56
N GLY A 102 -0.66 23.70 1.35
CA GLY A 102 -0.76 24.41 0.07
C GLY A 102 -0.09 23.66 -1.08
N LEU A 103 1.11 23.10 -0.86
CA LEU A 103 1.84 22.30 -1.84
C LEU A 103 1.11 21.00 -2.18
N ILE A 104 0.55 20.30 -1.18
CA ILE A 104 -0.24 19.08 -1.39
C ILE A 104 -1.53 19.40 -2.16
N SER A 105 -2.18 20.52 -1.85
CA SER A 105 -3.36 20.99 -2.59
C SER A 105 -3.02 21.31 -4.05
N ARG A 106 -1.85 21.90 -4.30
CA ARG A 106 -1.33 22.13 -5.66
C ARG A 106 -1.06 20.82 -6.39
N LEU A 107 -0.38 19.86 -5.75
CA LEU A 107 -0.09 18.55 -6.32
C LEU A 107 -1.39 17.80 -6.69
N LYS A 108 -2.41 17.87 -5.82
CA LYS A 108 -3.73 17.31 -6.10
C LYS A 108 -4.38 17.95 -7.32
N TYR A 109 -4.31 19.28 -7.44
CA TYR A 109 -4.80 19.98 -8.64
C TYR A 109 -4.03 19.58 -9.89
N GLU A 110 -2.69 19.47 -9.81
CA GLU A 110 -1.82 19.04 -10.90
C GLU A 110 -2.19 17.62 -11.39
N LEU A 111 -2.38 16.69 -10.46
CA LEU A 111 -2.89 15.33 -10.69
C LEU A 111 -4.27 15.34 -11.37
N GLN A 112 -5.21 16.14 -10.88
CA GLN A 112 -6.59 16.21 -11.39
C GLN A 112 -6.72 16.97 -12.73
N THR A 113 -5.66 17.60 -13.21
CA THR A 113 -5.67 18.41 -14.44
C THR A 113 -4.57 18.05 -15.42
N ASP A 114 -4.08 16.80 -15.34
CA ASP A 114 -3.07 16.20 -16.23
C ASP A 114 -1.85 17.11 -16.45
N LYS A 115 -1.36 17.73 -15.37
CA LYS A 115 -0.17 18.58 -15.48
C LYS A 115 1.08 17.73 -15.75
N PRO A 116 2.07 18.27 -16.46
CA PRO A 116 3.33 17.57 -16.66
C PRO A 116 4.07 17.39 -15.33
N PHE A 117 4.90 16.35 -15.25
CA PHE A 117 5.78 16.16 -14.09
C PHE A 117 6.81 17.28 -14.01
N GLN A 118 7.25 17.57 -12.78
CA GLN A 118 8.22 18.62 -12.46
C GLN A 118 9.50 17.98 -11.97
N ASN A 119 10.63 18.61 -12.30
CA ASN A 119 11.92 18.17 -11.79
C ASN A 119 12.00 18.28 -10.25
N PHE A 120 12.84 17.42 -9.69
CA PHE A 120 13.20 17.35 -8.28
C PHE A 120 14.45 18.18 -7.98
N THR A 121 14.53 18.66 -6.75
CA THR A 121 15.65 19.42 -6.17
C THR A 121 16.32 18.70 -5.00
N GLU A 122 15.72 17.60 -4.54
CA GLU A 122 16.04 16.76 -3.40
C GLU A 122 17.28 15.86 -3.65
N PRO A 123 17.82 15.13 -2.64
CA PRO A 123 19.10 14.42 -2.78
C PRO A 123 19.16 13.39 -3.92
N ASP A 124 18.04 12.72 -4.24
CA ASP A 124 17.92 11.74 -5.32
C ASP A 124 17.52 12.37 -6.68
N ARG A 125 17.56 13.71 -6.79
CA ARG A 125 17.17 14.46 -8.00
C ARG A 125 17.88 14.01 -9.26
N GLU A 126 19.12 13.54 -9.18
CA GLU A 126 19.86 13.11 -10.38
C GLU A 126 19.16 11.89 -11.00
N SER A 127 18.87 10.87 -10.20
CA SER A 127 18.15 9.67 -10.67
C SER A 127 16.78 10.03 -11.20
N TRP A 128 16.01 10.85 -10.48
CA TRP A 128 14.66 11.22 -10.90
C TRP A 128 14.62 12.12 -12.13
N ASN A 129 15.47 13.15 -12.19
CA ASN A 129 15.45 14.09 -13.31
C ASN A 129 16.00 13.44 -14.58
N ASN A 130 16.98 12.53 -14.48
CA ASN A 130 17.43 11.73 -15.62
C ASN A 130 16.29 10.85 -16.13
N PHE A 131 15.62 10.13 -15.23
CA PHE A 131 14.45 9.32 -15.57
C PHE A 131 13.34 10.15 -16.25
N LEU A 132 12.98 11.32 -15.68
CA LEU A 132 11.95 12.20 -16.25
C LEU A 132 12.35 12.75 -17.62
N ALA A 133 13.63 13.03 -17.84
CA ALA A 133 14.15 13.48 -19.14
C ALA A 133 14.13 12.39 -20.21
N GLU A 134 14.20 11.11 -19.81
CA GLU A 134 14.11 9.95 -20.70
C GLU A 134 12.66 9.56 -21.05
N LEU A 135 11.67 10.06 -20.31
CA LEU A 135 10.27 9.80 -20.62
C LEU A 135 9.91 10.37 -22.00
N PRO A 136 9.16 9.62 -22.83
CA PRO A 136 8.60 10.17 -24.06
C PRO A 136 7.79 11.44 -23.76
N ALA A 137 7.88 12.47 -24.63
CA ALA A 137 7.19 13.75 -24.40
C ALA A 137 5.68 13.61 -24.15
N LYS A 138 5.05 12.59 -24.75
CA LYS A 138 3.63 12.27 -24.56
C LYS A 138 3.33 11.54 -23.26
N ALA A 139 4.31 11.01 -22.55
CA ALA A 139 4.17 10.18 -21.35
C ALA A 139 4.77 10.86 -20.11
N ASN A 140 4.85 12.19 -20.12
CA ASN A 140 5.41 13.01 -19.03
C ASN A 140 4.33 13.85 -18.33
N SER A 141 3.16 13.26 -18.08
CA SER A 141 2.06 13.87 -17.33
C SER A 141 1.23 12.78 -16.64
N PHE A 142 0.44 13.17 -15.65
CA PHE A 142 -0.28 12.22 -14.79
C PHE A 142 -1.12 11.20 -15.57
N TYR A 143 -1.90 11.63 -16.57
CA TYR A 143 -2.81 10.71 -17.28
C TYR A 143 -2.14 9.91 -18.38
N GLN A 144 -1.06 10.44 -18.96
CA GLN A 144 -0.43 9.82 -20.12
C GLN A 144 0.74 8.90 -19.74
N ALA A 145 1.42 9.17 -18.64
CA ALA A 145 2.46 8.30 -18.11
C ALA A 145 1.88 6.94 -17.68
N CYS A 146 2.73 5.91 -17.62
CA CYS A 146 2.29 4.63 -17.06
C CYS A 146 1.99 4.77 -15.56
N LEU A 147 1.11 3.91 -15.05
CA LEU A 147 0.60 3.95 -13.68
C LEU A 147 1.72 3.95 -12.65
N MET A 148 2.70 3.04 -12.81
CA MET A 148 3.84 2.93 -11.90
C MET A 148 4.60 4.25 -11.80
N HIS A 149 4.91 4.90 -12.92
CA HIS A 149 5.61 6.17 -12.93
C HIS A 149 4.79 7.26 -12.25
N THR A 150 3.48 7.32 -12.52
CA THR A 150 2.60 8.31 -11.91
C THR A 150 2.46 8.13 -10.40
N GLU A 151 2.28 6.90 -9.92
CA GLU A 151 2.15 6.62 -8.49
C GLU A 151 3.47 6.89 -7.76
N CYS A 152 4.60 6.39 -8.28
CA CYS A 152 5.92 6.66 -7.71
C CYS A 152 6.22 8.17 -7.70
N TYR A 153 5.95 8.90 -8.80
CA TYR A 153 6.15 10.36 -8.85
C TYR A 153 5.29 11.07 -7.81
N MET A 154 4.01 10.70 -7.67
CA MET A 154 3.10 11.33 -6.72
C MET A 154 3.59 11.16 -5.27
N TYR A 155 3.92 9.93 -4.85
CA TYR A 155 4.42 9.68 -3.50
C TYR A 155 5.78 10.32 -3.25
N ARG A 156 6.68 10.29 -4.24
CA ARG A 156 7.98 10.98 -4.13
C ARG A 156 7.81 12.48 -3.99
N LYS A 157 6.93 13.10 -4.79
CA LYS A 157 6.67 14.54 -4.75
C LYS A 157 5.98 14.96 -3.47
N LEU A 158 5.08 14.13 -2.95
CA LEU A 158 4.46 14.34 -1.65
C LEU A 158 5.51 14.32 -0.51
N TYR A 159 6.41 13.32 -0.51
CA TYR A 159 7.49 13.27 0.48
C TYR A 159 8.48 14.44 0.36
N SER A 160 8.74 14.89 -0.87
CA SER A 160 9.59 16.04 -1.17
C SER A 160 9.21 17.30 -0.38
N PHE A 161 7.90 17.54 -0.18
CA PHE A 161 7.42 18.71 0.57
C PHE A 161 7.80 18.69 2.05
N VAL A 162 7.87 17.51 2.68
CA VAL A 162 8.32 17.38 4.07
C VAL A 162 9.85 17.27 4.15
N GLU A 163 10.50 16.63 3.17
CA GLU A 163 11.96 16.48 3.11
C GLU A 163 12.69 17.83 3.01
N ASP A 164 12.10 18.78 2.29
CA ASP A 164 12.61 20.15 2.10
C ASP A 164 12.34 21.07 3.30
N SER A 165 11.49 20.65 4.24
CA SER A 165 11.16 21.43 5.43
C SER A 165 12.30 21.40 6.46
N ILE A 166 12.44 22.48 7.24
CA ILE A 166 13.46 22.60 8.27
C ILE A 166 13.04 21.84 9.53
N PHE A 167 11.76 21.95 9.93
CA PHE A 167 11.28 21.39 11.19
C PHE A 167 10.59 20.04 11.05
N LEU A 168 10.06 19.70 9.86
CA LEU A 168 9.23 18.52 9.61
C LEU A 168 9.91 17.47 8.73
N LYS A 169 11.22 17.56 8.50
CA LYS A 169 11.99 16.62 7.67
C LYS A 169 11.81 15.14 8.04
N GLN A 170 11.56 14.85 9.31
CA GLN A 170 11.36 13.50 9.84
C GLN A 170 9.88 13.14 10.06
N PHE A 171 8.96 14.01 9.65
CA PHE A 171 7.53 13.79 9.84
C PHE A 171 7.01 12.77 8.83
N ASP A 172 6.53 11.63 9.32
CA ASP A 172 5.77 10.66 8.54
C ASP A 172 4.27 10.97 8.68
N TYR A 173 3.70 11.53 7.63
CA TYR A 173 2.27 11.88 7.53
C TYR A 173 1.35 10.64 7.39
N PHE A 174 1.90 9.43 7.29
CA PHE A 174 1.19 8.17 7.38
C PHE A 174 1.40 7.42 8.70
N ALA A 175 2.25 7.92 9.63
CA ALA A 175 2.57 7.20 10.86
C ALA A 175 1.33 6.81 11.68
N LYS A 176 0.33 7.70 11.76
CA LYS A 176 -0.89 7.46 12.53
C LYS A 176 -1.75 6.36 11.91
N ILE A 177 -1.99 6.41 10.60
CA ILE A 177 -2.76 5.35 9.92
C ILE A 177 -2.04 4.01 9.98
N LYS A 178 -0.70 4.00 9.90
CA LYS A 178 0.11 2.78 10.07
C LYS A 178 -0.01 2.20 11.47
N GLN A 179 0.02 3.04 12.51
CA GLN A 179 -0.18 2.62 13.89
C GLN A 179 -1.61 2.10 14.11
N ASP A 180 -2.62 2.81 13.60
CA ASP A 180 -4.03 2.41 13.68
C ASP A 180 -4.24 1.04 12.98
N THR A 181 -3.58 0.79 11.84
CA THR A 181 -3.59 -0.51 11.16
C THR A 181 -3.05 -1.61 12.08
N LEU A 182 -1.86 -1.42 12.67
CA LEU A 182 -1.26 -2.38 13.60
C LEU A 182 -2.15 -2.67 14.81
N ASP A 183 -2.73 -1.63 15.41
CA ASP A 183 -3.61 -1.76 16.57
C ASP A 183 -4.91 -2.50 16.19
N SER A 184 -5.44 -2.24 14.99
CA SER A 184 -6.68 -2.86 14.51
C SER A 184 -6.57 -4.37 14.21
N CYS A 185 -5.35 -4.87 13.94
CA CYS A 185 -5.08 -6.28 13.65
C CYS A 185 -4.50 -7.05 14.84
N GLN A 186 -4.50 -6.48 16.06
CA GLN A 186 -3.89 -7.09 17.23
C GLN A 186 -4.38 -8.52 17.52
N ASP A 187 -5.69 -8.76 17.46
CA ASP A 187 -6.27 -10.09 17.75
C ASP A 187 -5.83 -11.15 16.73
N ASP A 188 -5.68 -10.73 15.46
CA ASP A 188 -5.21 -11.59 14.38
C ASP A 188 -3.73 -11.92 14.55
N ILE A 189 -2.90 -10.93 14.95
CA ILE A 189 -1.49 -11.12 15.30
C ILE A 189 -1.36 -12.10 16.48
N VAL A 190 -2.14 -11.93 17.55
CA VAL A 190 -2.16 -12.85 18.70
C VAL A 190 -2.50 -14.27 18.26
N SER A 191 -3.51 -14.42 17.39
CA SER A 191 -3.96 -15.71 16.89
C SER A 191 -2.88 -16.39 16.05
N LEU A 192 -2.25 -15.66 15.12
CA LEU A 192 -1.16 -16.17 14.30
C LEU A 192 0.06 -16.55 15.15
N ALA A 193 0.42 -15.73 16.14
CA ALA A 193 1.53 -16.01 17.03
C ALA A 193 1.36 -17.34 17.78
N LYS A 194 0.14 -17.62 18.27
CA LYS A 194 -0.21 -18.89 18.94
C LYS A 194 -0.22 -20.06 17.96
N TYR A 195 -0.83 -19.86 16.80
CA TYR A 195 -0.96 -20.88 15.75
C TYR A 195 0.39 -21.43 15.27
N THR A 196 1.38 -20.54 15.16
CA THR A 196 2.68 -20.82 14.54
C THR A 196 3.76 -21.32 15.50
N ARG A 197 3.41 -21.63 16.75
CA ARG A 197 4.30 -22.30 17.72
C ARG A 197 4.42 -23.81 17.42
N ARG A 198 4.64 -24.18 16.16
CA ARG A 198 4.72 -25.56 15.70
C ARG A 198 6.15 -25.97 15.35
N THR A 199 6.43 -27.28 15.36
CA THR A 199 7.80 -27.81 15.24
C THR A 199 8.07 -28.51 13.90
N GLU A 200 7.05 -28.70 13.06
CA GLU A 200 7.14 -29.39 11.78
C GLU A 200 8.12 -28.70 10.83
N ASN A 201 8.86 -29.52 10.08
CA ASN A 201 9.78 -29.10 9.04
C ASN A 201 9.44 -29.87 7.75
N THR A 202 8.21 -29.67 7.27
CA THR A 202 7.65 -30.32 6.08
C THR A 202 7.32 -29.26 5.04
N PHE A 203 7.19 -29.69 3.78
CA PHE A 203 6.73 -28.81 2.70
C PHE A 203 5.36 -28.22 3.04
N ASP A 204 4.42 -29.03 3.53
CA ASP A 204 3.06 -28.59 3.86
C ASP A 204 3.06 -27.45 4.90
N ALA A 205 3.90 -27.53 5.93
CA ALA A 205 4.02 -26.46 6.93
C ALA A 205 4.63 -25.17 6.34
N PHE A 206 5.56 -25.29 5.39
CA PHE A 206 6.13 -24.14 4.70
C PHE A 206 5.14 -23.51 3.71
N ASP A 207 4.45 -24.31 2.91
CA ASP A 207 3.42 -23.88 1.98
C ASP A 207 2.29 -23.17 2.72
N GLU A 208 1.88 -23.69 3.87
CA GLU A 208 0.91 -23.06 4.76
C GLU A 208 1.37 -21.66 5.23
N LEU A 209 2.60 -21.54 5.75
CA LEU A 209 3.14 -20.25 6.19
C LEU A 209 3.32 -19.26 5.04
N LEU A 210 3.70 -19.74 3.86
CA LEU A 210 3.85 -18.92 2.67
C LEU A 210 2.49 -18.40 2.18
N LYS A 211 1.43 -19.22 2.26
CA LYS A 211 0.06 -18.78 1.97
C LYS A 211 -0.43 -17.75 2.98
N ILE A 212 -0.18 -17.97 4.28
CA ILE A 212 -0.51 -16.99 5.33
C ILE A 212 0.15 -15.64 5.01
N ASN A 213 1.43 -15.64 4.63
CA ASN A 213 2.17 -14.43 4.27
C ASN A 213 1.69 -13.80 2.94
N LEU A 214 1.32 -14.59 1.93
CA LEU A 214 0.76 -14.07 0.68
C LEU A 214 -0.56 -13.34 0.91
N TRP A 215 -1.41 -13.88 1.78
CA TRP A 215 -2.76 -13.36 2.01
C TRP A 215 -2.85 -12.33 3.14
N SER A 216 -1.76 -12.07 3.87
CA SER A 216 -1.76 -11.12 4.98
C SER A 216 -2.09 -9.70 4.56
N THR A 217 -1.70 -9.27 3.36
CA THR A 217 -2.07 -7.95 2.77
C THR A 217 -3.58 -7.74 2.72
N ARG A 218 -4.37 -8.82 2.56
CA ARG A 218 -5.82 -8.75 2.42
C ARG A 218 -6.53 -8.59 3.77
N ASN A 219 -5.97 -9.12 4.84
CA ASN A 219 -6.51 -8.98 6.19
C ASN A 219 -6.47 -7.51 6.64
N ASP A 220 -5.43 -6.76 6.25
CA ASP A 220 -5.30 -5.33 6.54
C ASP A 220 -6.33 -4.45 5.79
N LEU A 221 -6.79 -4.87 4.60
CA LEU A 221 -7.77 -4.14 3.78
C LEU A 221 -9.23 -4.40 4.18
N SER A 222 -9.53 -5.61 4.68
CA SER A 222 -10.91 -6.07 4.95
C SER A 222 -11.68 -5.25 5.99
N LYS A 223 -10.96 -4.55 6.90
CA LYS A 223 -11.56 -3.74 7.97
C LYS A 223 -11.89 -2.30 7.56
N ASN A 224 -11.31 -1.80 6.46
CA ASN A 224 -11.35 -0.39 6.09
C ASN A 224 -12.31 -0.02 4.95
N GLU A 225 -12.84 -0.98 4.18
CA GLU A 225 -13.77 -0.70 3.08
C GLU A 225 -15.06 -1.53 3.15
N ASN A 226 -16.21 -0.86 3.06
CA ASN A 226 -17.52 -1.48 2.96
C ASN A 226 -17.63 -2.33 1.68
N GLY A 227 -17.38 -3.64 1.80
CA GLY A 227 -17.90 -4.65 0.90
C GLY A 227 -16.98 -5.05 -0.25
N LEU A 228 -16.20 -6.10 -0.01
CA LEU A 228 -16.36 -7.41 -0.66
C LEU A 228 -15.80 -8.45 0.32
N SER A 229 -16.70 -9.16 0.97
CA SER A 229 -16.43 -10.24 1.91
C SER A 229 -15.65 -11.38 1.25
N PHE A 230 -14.32 -11.25 1.21
CA PHE A 230 -13.41 -12.39 1.23
C PHE A 230 -12.86 -12.46 2.65
N ASN A 231 -13.73 -12.85 3.58
CA ASN A 231 -13.37 -13.12 4.96
C ASN A 231 -12.71 -14.50 4.99
N MET A 232 -11.52 -14.62 4.39
CA MET A 232 -10.71 -15.80 4.65
C MET A 232 -10.11 -15.58 6.01
N ASN A 233 -10.71 -16.22 7.02
CA ASN A 233 -9.98 -16.55 8.22
C ASN A 233 -8.86 -17.50 7.77
N VAL A 234 -7.76 -16.96 7.25
CA VAL A 234 -6.67 -17.75 6.66
C VAL A 234 -6.15 -18.76 7.70
N LEU A 235 -6.23 -18.43 8.98
CA LEU A 235 -5.95 -19.36 10.09
C LEU A 235 -6.98 -20.48 10.28
N GLU A 236 -8.24 -20.29 9.87
CA GLU A 236 -9.30 -21.30 9.97
C GLU A 236 -9.34 -22.22 8.75
N ASP A 237 -9.09 -21.71 7.54
CA ASP A 237 -9.06 -22.52 6.32
C ASP A 237 -8.05 -21.98 5.28
N VAL A 238 -6.77 -22.32 5.46
CA VAL A 238 -5.72 -22.01 4.48
C VAL A 238 -6.01 -22.66 3.11
N THR A 239 -6.66 -23.83 3.10
CA THR A 239 -6.91 -24.59 1.85
C THR A 239 -7.96 -23.92 0.97
N ALA A 240 -8.88 -23.14 1.55
CA ALA A 240 -9.79 -22.30 0.79
C ALA A 240 -9.04 -21.30 -0.11
N THR A 241 -7.84 -20.88 0.29
CA THR A 241 -7.03 -19.94 -0.50
C THR A 241 -6.49 -20.54 -1.80
N ASP A 242 -6.38 -21.87 -1.88
CA ASP A 242 -5.71 -22.57 -2.98
C ASP A 242 -6.40 -22.33 -4.32
N SER A 243 -7.74 -22.24 -4.34
CA SER A 243 -8.50 -21.95 -5.55
C SER A 243 -8.29 -20.54 -6.10
N HIS A 244 -7.62 -19.66 -5.33
CA HIS A 244 -7.32 -18.28 -5.72
C HIS A 244 -5.86 -18.06 -6.10
N ILE A 245 -5.01 -19.08 -5.97
CA ILE A 245 -3.61 -19.02 -6.38
C ILE A 245 -3.51 -19.52 -7.83
N LEU A 246 -3.25 -18.60 -8.76
CA LEU A 246 -3.18 -18.93 -10.19
C LEU A 246 -1.88 -19.62 -10.59
N ILE A 247 -0.77 -19.26 -9.93
CA ILE A 247 0.57 -19.81 -10.13
C ILE A 247 1.14 -20.07 -8.75
N ASN A 248 1.54 -21.32 -8.48
CA ASN A 248 2.07 -21.72 -7.18
C ASN A 248 3.42 -22.43 -7.36
N ASP A 249 4.49 -21.67 -7.13
CA ASP A 249 5.88 -22.17 -7.18
C ASP A 249 6.44 -22.46 -5.76
N ALA A 250 5.58 -22.62 -4.75
CA ALA A 250 5.99 -22.84 -3.36
C ALA A 250 6.93 -24.05 -3.22
N PHE A 251 6.68 -25.12 -3.98
CA PHE A 251 7.52 -26.31 -3.95
C PHE A 251 8.92 -26.04 -4.52
N ASP A 252 9.04 -25.23 -5.56
CA ASP A 252 10.33 -24.85 -6.14
C ASP A 252 11.13 -23.95 -5.19
N ILE A 253 10.44 -23.02 -4.50
CA ILE A 253 11.04 -22.22 -3.43
C ILE A 253 11.55 -23.12 -2.31
N TRP A 254 10.74 -24.07 -1.85
CA TRP A 254 11.13 -25.04 -0.84
C TRP A 254 12.34 -25.88 -1.26
N GLN A 255 12.38 -26.36 -2.51
CA GLN A 255 13.54 -27.08 -3.04
C GLN A 255 14.80 -26.20 -3.10
N CYS A 256 14.66 -24.94 -3.53
CA CYS A 256 15.76 -23.98 -3.56
C CYS A 256 16.35 -23.78 -2.15
N LEU A 257 15.51 -23.60 -1.14
CA LEU A 257 15.92 -23.46 0.26
C LEU A 257 16.59 -24.74 0.81
N ASN A 258 16.10 -25.93 0.43
CA ASN A 258 16.65 -27.20 0.88
C ASN A 258 17.97 -27.60 0.21
N SER A 259 18.11 -27.35 -1.09
CA SER A 259 19.28 -27.75 -1.88
C SER A 259 20.56 -26.99 -1.48
N ARG A 260 20.41 -25.84 -0.82
CA ARG A 260 21.50 -24.92 -0.53
C ARG A 260 21.83 -24.73 0.94
N ARG A 261 21.32 -25.60 1.85
CA ARG A 261 21.57 -25.56 3.32
C ARG A 261 23.04 -25.38 3.68
N SER A 262 23.50 -24.14 3.63
CA SER A 262 24.88 -23.71 3.85
C SER A 262 24.85 -22.65 4.92
N LYS A 263 25.89 -22.63 5.75
CA LYS A 263 26.06 -21.64 6.82
C LYS A 263 26.18 -20.18 6.31
N LYS A 264 26.16 -19.96 4.99
CA LYS A 264 26.24 -18.63 4.35
C LYS A 264 24.95 -18.22 3.63
N GLN A 265 23.91 -19.05 3.62
CA GLN A 265 22.67 -18.72 2.92
C GLN A 265 21.94 -17.55 3.61
N CYS A 266 21.53 -16.58 2.78
CA CYS A 266 20.73 -15.43 3.17
C CYS A 266 19.44 -15.44 2.34
N VAL A 267 18.31 -15.16 2.99
CA VAL A 267 17.04 -14.90 2.31
C VAL A 267 16.70 -13.42 2.48
N ASP A 268 16.39 -12.74 1.39
CA ASP A 268 16.07 -11.31 1.39
C ASP A 268 14.55 -11.12 1.24
N PHE A 269 13.94 -10.34 2.12
CA PHE A 269 12.54 -9.92 2.10
C PHE A 269 12.49 -8.45 1.67
N VAL A 270 11.79 -8.16 0.57
CA VAL A 270 11.48 -6.78 0.17
C VAL A 270 10.11 -6.46 0.72
N LEU A 271 10.08 -5.76 1.86
CA LEU A 271 8.87 -5.54 2.64
C LEU A 271 7.87 -4.68 1.86
N ALA A 272 6.58 -5.05 1.91
CA ALA A 272 5.50 -4.19 1.44
C ALA A 272 4.90 -3.44 2.63
N ASP A 273 3.83 -3.93 3.25
CA ASP A 273 3.02 -3.16 4.22
C ASP A 273 3.35 -3.44 5.69
N VAL A 274 3.02 -2.47 6.55
CA VAL A 274 3.03 -2.63 8.03
C VAL A 274 1.83 -3.46 8.50
N GLY A 275 1.70 -3.68 9.81
CA GLY A 275 0.51 -4.31 10.38
C GLY A 275 0.61 -5.84 10.37
N TYR A 276 -0.48 -6.52 9.98
CA TYR A 276 -0.52 -7.98 10.00
C TYR A 276 0.46 -8.57 8.99
N GLU A 277 0.64 -7.93 7.82
CA GLU A 277 1.61 -8.36 6.80
C GLU A 277 3.05 -8.39 7.31
N LEU A 278 3.55 -7.30 7.87
CA LEU A 278 4.89 -7.24 8.44
C LEU A 278 5.09 -8.28 9.56
N PHE A 279 4.04 -8.55 10.36
CA PHE A 279 4.12 -9.60 11.36
C PHE A 279 4.20 -11.00 10.73
N ALA A 280 3.43 -11.27 9.68
CA ALA A 280 3.50 -12.53 8.93
C ALA A 280 4.89 -12.73 8.27
N ASP A 281 5.51 -11.66 7.76
CA ASP A 281 6.90 -11.67 7.26
C ASP A 281 7.86 -12.14 8.36
N PHE A 282 7.75 -11.59 9.58
CA PHE A 282 8.60 -12.00 10.69
C PHE A 282 8.40 -13.46 11.08
N ILE A 283 7.16 -13.95 11.05
CA ILE A 283 6.84 -15.34 11.35
C ILE A 283 7.46 -16.29 10.31
N LEU A 284 7.34 -15.96 9.02
CA LEU A 284 7.97 -16.76 7.96
C LEU A 284 9.50 -16.70 8.06
N ALA A 285 10.06 -15.53 8.36
CA ALA A 285 11.50 -15.36 8.58
C ALA A 285 11.99 -16.15 9.80
N GLU A 286 11.22 -16.20 10.90
CA GLU A 286 11.52 -17.03 12.08
C GLU A 286 11.61 -18.49 11.69
N TYR A 287 10.62 -18.98 10.94
CA TYR A 287 10.59 -20.35 10.45
C TYR A 287 11.82 -20.66 9.58
N ILE A 288 12.18 -19.76 8.66
CA ILE A 288 13.37 -19.90 7.80
C ILE A 288 14.65 -20.08 8.63
N ILE A 289 14.84 -19.28 9.68
CA ILE A 289 16.00 -19.35 10.57
C ILE A 289 15.97 -20.62 11.42
N GLU A 290 14.86 -20.89 12.11
CA GLU A 290 14.72 -22.00 13.07
C GLU A 290 14.81 -23.38 12.40
N LYS A 291 14.31 -23.51 11.17
CA LYS A 291 14.41 -24.77 10.42
C LYS A 291 15.74 -24.93 9.68
N GLY A 292 16.62 -23.93 9.77
CA GLY A 292 17.96 -23.96 9.18
C GLY A 292 17.96 -23.82 7.65
N PHE A 293 16.94 -23.18 7.08
CA PHE A 293 16.91 -22.85 5.65
C PHE A 293 17.88 -21.72 5.29
N ALA A 294 18.12 -20.80 6.23
CA ALA A 294 19.11 -19.76 6.07
C ALA A 294 19.81 -19.48 7.40
N ALA A 295 21.05 -18.99 7.31
CA ALA A 295 21.75 -18.47 8.48
C ALA A 295 21.33 -17.02 8.79
N LYS A 296 20.78 -16.32 7.78
CA LYS A 296 20.34 -14.93 7.87
C LYS A 296 19.08 -14.69 7.04
N VAL A 297 18.20 -13.84 7.54
CA VAL A 297 17.14 -13.17 6.79
C VAL A 297 17.42 -11.67 6.79
N ARG A 298 17.43 -11.05 5.61
CA ARG A 298 17.61 -9.61 5.44
C ARG A 298 16.31 -8.96 4.99
N PHE A 299 15.90 -7.90 5.66
CA PHE A 299 14.70 -7.12 5.32
C PHE A 299 15.08 -5.83 4.61
N HIS A 300 14.35 -5.47 3.56
CA HIS A 300 14.51 -4.23 2.82
C HIS A 300 13.27 -3.37 2.99
N ALA A 301 13.41 -2.28 3.75
CA ALA A 301 12.36 -1.30 3.98
C ALA A 301 12.43 -0.14 2.98
N LYS A 302 11.32 0.61 2.86
CA LYS A 302 11.26 1.83 2.06
C LYS A 302 12.03 2.97 2.71
N ALA A 303 12.63 3.83 1.89
CA ALA A 303 13.47 4.94 2.35
C ALA A 303 12.68 6.11 2.95
N CYS A 304 11.41 6.23 2.60
CA CYS A 304 10.52 7.31 3.02
C CYS A 304 9.07 6.79 3.12
N PRO A 305 8.13 7.58 3.68
CA PRO A 305 6.70 7.27 3.62
C PRO A 305 6.27 7.01 2.17
N TRP A 306 5.79 5.80 1.90
CA TRP A 306 5.59 5.28 0.55
C TRP A 306 4.29 4.48 0.51
N PHE A 307 3.46 4.70 -0.51
CA PHE A 307 2.21 3.94 -0.73
C PHE A 307 1.36 3.75 0.53
N VAL A 308 1.25 4.79 1.36
CA VAL A 308 0.48 4.84 2.62
C VAL A 308 1.02 3.90 3.69
N SER A 309 0.89 2.59 3.51
CA SER A 309 1.16 1.56 4.50
C SER A 309 2.53 0.92 4.37
N ASN A 310 3.34 1.26 3.36
CA ASN A 310 4.60 0.54 3.19
C ASN A 310 5.56 0.77 4.37
N THR A 311 6.23 -0.32 4.75
CA THR A 311 7.13 -0.38 5.88
C THR A 311 8.40 0.42 5.63
N THR A 312 8.63 1.44 6.48
CA THR A 312 9.91 2.13 6.62
C THR A 312 10.75 1.52 7.73
N ARG A 313 12.01 1.94 7.87
CA ARG A 313 12.86 1.56 9.03
C ARG A 313 12.18 1.84 10.37
N ARG A 314 11.55 3.01 10.50
CA ARG A 314 10.86 3.41 11.73
C ARG A 314 9.74 2.43 12.06
N ASP A 315 8.93 2.08 11.06
CA ASP A 315 7.79 1.19 11.23
C ASP A 315 8.23 -0.23 11.63
N PHE A 316 9.30 -0.72 11.01
CA PHE A 316 9.95 -1.99 11.36
C PHE A 316 10.37 -2.02 12.83
N GLU A 317 11.11 -1.01 13.28
CA GLU A 317 11.61 -0.90 14.64
C GLU A 317 10.46 -0.73 15.65
N MET A 318 9.47 0.10 15.34
CA MET A 318 8.27 0.29 16.16
C MET A 318 7.47 -1.01 16.31
N THR A 319 7.32 -1.79 15.25
CA THR A 319 6.61 -3.08 15.29
C THR A 319 7.33 -4.08 16.20
N LEU A 320 8.66 -4.19 16.13
CA LEU A 320 9.42 -5.04 17.05
C LEU A 320 9.29 -4.60 18.52
N GLN A 321 9.28 -3.29 18.77
CA GLN A 321 9.06 -2.73 20.11
C GLN A 321 7.64 -2.98 20.61
N TYR A 322 6.64 -2.84 19.74
CA TYR A 322 5.25 -3.15 20.04
C TYR A 322 5.10 -4.61 20.45
N LEU A 323 5.63 -5.55 19.66
CA LEU A 323 5.56 -6.99 19.94
C LEU A 323 6.26 -7.35 21.25
N SER A 324 7.52 -6.92 21.44
CA SER A 324 8.33 -7.30 22.61
C SER A 324 7.79 -6.78 23.95
N LYS A 325 7.04 -5.67 23.94
CA LYS A 325 6.44 -5.04 25.11
C LYS A 325 4.94 -5.31 25.25
N HIS A 326 4.37 -6.15 24.38
CA HIS A 326 2.96 -6.45 24.39
C HIS A 326 2.54 -7.14 25.70
N SER A 327 1.32 -6.89 26.15
CA SER A 327 0.78 -7.47 27.40
C SER A 327 0.47 -8.97 27.29
N ASP A 328 0.13 -9.46 26.09
CA ASP A 328 0.01 -10.89 25.80
C ASP A 328 1.39 -11.58 25.87
N TYR A 329 1.47 -12.66 26.63
CA TYR A 329 2.70 -13.41 26.86
C TYR A 329 3.28 -14.03 25.58
N ASN A 330 2.44 -14.53 24.67
CA ASN A 330 2.94 -15.13 23.44
C ASN A 330 3.55 -14.05 22.55
N LEU A 331 2.86 -12.93 22.36
CA LEU A 331 3.40 -11.82 21.55
C LEU A 331 4.71 -11.25 22.10
N SER A 332 4.77 -10.99 23.41
CA SER A 332 6.02 -10.54 24.04
C SER A 332 7.13 -11.57 23.89
N LEU A 333 6.85 -12.87 24.04
CA LEU A 333 7.84 -13.92 23.82
C LEU A 333 8.38 -13.92 22.38
N VAL A 334 7.50 -13.86 21.37
CA VAL A 334 7.94 -13.85 19.96
C VAL A 334 8.67 -12.54 19.63
N GLY A 335 8.18 -11.39 20.09
CA GLY A 335 8.83 -10.11 19.87
C GLY A 335 10.23 -10.03 20.48
N ASN A 336 10.42 -10.55 21.70
CA ASN A 336 11.75 -10.64 22.32
C ASN A 336 12.67 -11.60 21.56
N LYS A 337 12.13 -12.69 21.01
CA LYS A 337 12.90 -13.60 20.14
C LYS A 337 13.36 -12.92 18.85
N PHE A 338 12.51 -12.11 18.22
CA PHE A 338 12.90 -11.35 17.03
C PHE A 338 13.98 -10.31 17.33
N LEU A 339 13.90 -9.62 18.48
CA LEU A 339 14.97 -8.74 18.94
C LEU A 339 16.28 -9.51 19.16
N GLN A 340 16.22 -10.69 19.77
CA GLN A 340 17.40 -11.56 19.91
C GLN A 340 17.98 -11.96 18.53
N PHE A 341 17.15 -12.27 17.54
CA PHE A 341 17.62 -12.54 16.18
C PHE A 341 18.29 -11.34 15.52
N MET A 342 17.83 -10.12 15.79
CA MET A 342 18.51 -8.90 15.35
C MET A 342 19.90 -8.78 16.01
N ASP A 343 19.98 -8.99 17.33
CA ASP A 343 21.25 -8.91 18.08
C ASP A 343 22.26 -9.97 17.63
N GLU A 344 21.79 -11.17 17.30
CA GLU A 344 22.61 -12.28 16.80
C GLU A 344 22.97 -12.14 15.30
N GLY A 345 22.41 -11.15 14.60
CA GLY A 345 22.59 -10.96 13.15
C GLY A 345 21.93 -12.03 12.28
N LYS A 346 20.97 -12.78 12.84
CA LYS A 346 20.10 -13.72 12.11
C LYS A 346 19.02 -12.99 11.35
N PHE A 347 18.45 -11.95 11.95
CA PHE A 347 17.66 -10.94 11.26
C PHE A 347 18.54 -9.72 11.01
N GLU A 348 18.41 -9.10 9.84
CA GLU A 348 19.16 -7.90 9.48
C GLU A 348 18.24 -6.93 8.73
N LEU A 349 18.13 -5.69 9.19
CA LEU A 349 17.51 -4.64 8.39
C LEU A 349 18.58 -4.03 7.47
N ALA A 350 18.38 -4.14 6.15
CA ALA A 350 19.29 -3.63 5.15
C ALA A 350 19.54 -2.11 5.32
N PRO A 351 20.71 -1.61 4.87
CA PRO A 351 20.92 -0.18 4.72
C PRO A 351 19.79 0.45 3.88
N VAL A 352 19.38 1.65 4.26
CA VAL A 352 18.33 2.38 3.54
C VAL A 352 18.78 2.62 2.10
N SER A 353 17.91 2.29 1.14
CA SER A 353 18.16 2.41 -0.29
C SER A 353 17.02 3.15 -0.97
N THR A 354 17.36 4.18 -1.77
CA THR A 354 16.38 4.91 -2.59
C THR A 354 15.90 4.11 -3.79
N PHE A 355 16.53 2.96 -4.10
CA PHE A 355 16.11 2.07 -5.17
C PHE A 355 14.64 1.62 -5.02
N TRP A 356 14.24 1.25 -3.79
CA TRP A 356 12.88 0.76 -3.50
C TRP A 356 11.79 1.83 -3.55
N THR A 357 12.18 3.10 -3.60
CA THR A 357 11.31 4.28 -3.69
C THR A 357 11.66 5.13 -4.91
N GLY A 358 12.31 4.51 -5.89
CA GLY A 358 12.74 5.15 -7.13
C GLY A 358 11.72 4.98 -8.25
N PRO A 359 11.96 5.61 -9.42
CA PRO A 359 11.04 5.54 -10.55
C PRO A 359 11.18 4.28 -11.41
N HIS A 360 12.24 3.49 -11.21
CA HIS A 360 12.62 2.42 -12.13
C HIS A 360 11.96 1.08 -11.77
N ALA A 361 11.57 0.33 -12.80
CA ALA A 361 11.19 -1.08 -12.66
C ALA A 361 12.41 -1.96 -12.34
N PHE A 362 12.19 -3.14 -11.76
CA PHE A 362 13.25 -4.09 -11.37
C PHE A 362 13.80 -4.93 -12.53
N HIS A 363 13.86 -4.37 -13.74
CA HIS A 363 14.45 -5.06 -14.89
C HIS A 363 15.98 -5.14 -14.77
N TRP A 364 16.53 -6.16 -15.43
CA TRP A 364 17.96 -6.47 -15.50
C TRP A 364 18.72 -5.54 -16.43
#